data_AF-A0A932K7U7-F1
#
_entry.id   AF-A0A932K7U7-F1
#
_cell.length_a   1.000
_cell.length_b   1.000
_cell.length_c   1.000
_cell.angle_alpha   90.00
_cell.angle_beta   90.00
_cell.angle_gamma   90.00
#
_symmetry.space_group_name_H-M   'P 1'
#
loop_
_entity.id
_entity.type
_entity.pdbx_description
1 polymer ?
#
loop_
_entity_poly.entity_id
_entity_poly.type
_entity_poly.pdbx_seq_one_letter_code
_entity_poly.pdbx_strand_id
1 'polypeptide(L)'
;MTTRLFTMVSGIGIGLFVLMCAQGRVVELPRIAADAEAAPRSAEAATLTTVGPAPGNALGLRAALAQAGLTLGAPIYLRVFKSNGQEGALRIISSVQRDWEEVWIPNLKRAWVELWVQGKEGSYKLFKRYVVCTYTGNLGPKRYEADKQAPEGFYAIQRHGMNANSMYYRSMDIGYPNAYDRLQRATGSHIKFHGMCISGGCFTMGEPHGEDHQQMDELYTLVQAVHTSGQTQVPVHIFPFPMTQENMALHLNSSWMPFWTMLKPAYDFFERDRVPPQVQVINGEYVISPGSM
;
A
#
# COMPACT_ATOMS: atom_id res chain seq x y z
N MET A 1 -54.13 -24.35 -65.14
CA MET A 1 -53.36 -25.41 -64.45
C MET A 1 -53.16 -24.94 -63.01
N THR A 2 -54.12 -25.17 -62.10
CA THR A 2 -54.27 -26.33 -61.18
C THR A 2 -53.09 -26.49 -60.21
N THR A 3 -53.16 -26.01 -58.95
CA THR A 3 -53.64 -26.65 -57.68
C THR A 3 -52.78 -27.80 -57.09
N ARG A 4 -52.56 -27.71 -55.76
CA ARG A 4 -52.28 -28.74 -54.71
C ARG A 4 -50.81 -29.20 -54.52
N LEU A 5 -50.22 -29.10 -53.31
CA LEU A 5 -50.43 -29.82 -52.02
C LEU A 5 -49.92 -31.29 -52.06
N PHE A 6 -48.97 -31.69 -51.19
CA PHE A 6 -49.00 -32.88 -50.29
C PHE A 6 -47.64 -33.21 -49.61
N THR A 7 -47.59 -32.98 -48.30
CA THR A 7 -47.27 -33.82 -47.12
C THR A 7 -46.39 -35.11 -47.15
N MET A 8 -45.58 -35.24 -46.06
CA MET A 8 -45.05 -36.44 -45.33
C MET A 8 -43.95 -37.30 -46.00
N VAL A 9 -42.89 -37.78 -45.33
CA VAL A 9 -42.83 -38.74 -44.19
C VAL A 9 -41.51 -38.62 -43.39
N SER A 10 -41.58 -39.01 -42.11
CA SER A 10 -40.56 -39.20 -41.06
C SER A 10 -39.30 -40.01 -41.41
N GLY A 11 -38.18 -39.67 -40.75
CA GLY A 11 -37.01 -40.55 -40.59
C GLY A 11 -36.19 -40.17 -39.37
N ILE A 12 -36.33 -40.94 -38.29
CA ILE A 12 -35.52 -40.87 -37.06
C ILE A 12 -34.12 -41.41 -37.39
N GLY A 13 -33.08 -40.66 -37.05
CA GLY A 13 -31.68 -41.08 -37.19
C GLY A 13 -30.81 -40.36 -36.18
N ILE A 14 -30.72 -40.93 -34.98
CA ILE A 14 -29.81 -40.51 -33.91
C ILE A 14 -28.38 -40.79 -34.39
N GLY A 15 -27.70 -39.74 -34.86
CA GLY A 15 -26.27 -39.75 -35.17
C GLY A 15 -25.49 -39.21 -33.98
N LEU A 16 -25.08 -40.12 -33.10
CA LEU A 16 -24.22 -39.88 -31.95
C LEU A 16 -22.83 -39.43 -32.42
N PHE A 17 -22.59 -38.12 -32.52
CA PHE A 17 -21.22 -37.58 -32.60
C PHE A 17 -20.62 -37.58 -31.20
N VAL A 18 -19.88 -38.64 -30.88
CA VAL A 18 -18.99 -38.70 -29.72
C VAL A 18 -17.80 -37.79 -30.02
N LEU A 19 -17.85 -36.54 -29.54
CA LEU A 19 -16.67 -35.69 -29.40
C LEU A 19 -16.33 -35.59 -27.92
N MET A 20 -15.05 -35.83 -27.64
CA MET A 20 -14.47 -36.13 -26.33
C MET A 20 -14.79 -35.09 -25.26
N CYS A 21 -15.02 -35.59 -24.04
CA CYS A 21 -15.06 -34.83 -22.80
C CYS A 21 -13.84 -33.91 -22.65
N ALA A 22 -14.08 -32.61 -22.49
CA ALA A 22 -13.32 -31.77 -21.58
C ALA A 22 -14.35 -31.11 -20.66
N GLN A 23 -14.39 -31.54 -19.41
CA GLN A 23 -15.27 -30.98 -18.39
C GLN A 23 -14.93 -29.50 -18.20
N GLY A 24 -15.68 -28.63 -18.85
CA GLY A 24 -15.69 -27.20 -18.57
C GLY A 24 -16.29 -26.96 -17.19
N ARG A 25 -15.45 -27.04 -16.15
CA ARG A 25 -15.78 -26.44 -14.86
C ARG A 25 -15.64 -24.94 -15.01
N VAL A 26 -16.76 -24.24 -15.06
CA VAL A 26 -16.82 -22.84 -14.67
C VAL A 26 -16.51 -22.81 -13.18
N VAL A 27 -15.29 -22.42 -12.83
CA VAL A 27 -14.94 -22.08 -11.45
C VAL A 27 -15.47 -20.68 -11.23
N GLU A 28 -16.63 -20.56 -10.57
CA GLU A 28 -17.03 -19.28 -9.98
C GLU A 28 -15.97 -18.92 -8.94
N LEU A 29 -15.13 -17.94 -9.26
CA LEU A 29 -14.30 -17.29 -8.24
C LEU A 29 -15.26 -16.66 -7.23
N PRO A 30 -15.15 -16.96 -5.93
CA PRO A 30 -15.97 -16.30 -4.94
C PRO A 30 -15.73 -14.80 -5.06
N ARG A 31 -16.82 -14.02 -5.08
CA ARG A 31 -16.73 -12.56 -5.02
C ARG A 31 -15.88 -12.22 -3.79
N ILE A 32 -14.67 -11.73 -4.03
CA ILE A 32 -13.80 -11.24 -2.98
C ILE A 32 -14.51 -9.99 -2.44
N ALA A 33 -15.26 -10.16 -1.36
CA ALA A 33 -15.56 -9.07 -0.47
C ALA A 33 -14.20 -8.58 0.03
N ALA A 34 -13.79 -7.39 -0.43
CA ALA A 34 -12.92 -6.57 0.39
C ALA A 34 -13.66 -6.38 1.73
N ASP A 35 -12.92 -6.39 2.83
CA ASP A 35 -13.40 -6.04 4.16
C ASP A 35 -13.96 -7.24 4.96
N ALA A 36 -13.05 -7.95 5.64
CA ALA A 36 -13.15 -8.38 7.04
C ALA A 36 -11.99 -9.33 7.39
N GLU A 37 -10.89 -8.81 7.94
CA GLU A 37 -9.93 -9.65 8.67
C GLU A 37 -10.26 -9.53 10.16
N ALA A 38 -11.03 -10.48 10.69
CA ALA A 38 -11.29 -10.61 12.12
C ALA A 38 -10.08 -11.21 12.86
N ALA A 39 -9.87 -10.76 14.11
CA ALA A 39 -8.76 -11.10 14.99
C ALA A 39 -8.53 -12.62 15.21
N PRO A 40 -7.30 -13.06 15.53
CA PRO A 40 -6.88 -14.46 15.37
C PRO A 40 -7.30 -15.39 16.52
N ARG A 41 -7.56 -16.66 16.16
CA ARG A 41 -7.51 -17.82 17.08
C ARG A 41 -6.07 -18.36 17.17
N SER A 42 -5.78 -18.98 18.31
CA SER A 42 -4.48 -19.37 18.84
C SER A 42 -3.78 -20.58 18.19
N ALA A 43 -2.46 -20.66 18.49
CA ALA A 43 -1.54 -21.82 18.48
C ALA A 43 -0.97 -22.24 17.10
N GLU A 44 0.27 -22.72 16.92
CA GLU A 44 1.39 -23.11 17.81
C GLU A 44 2.71 -23.15 16.97
N ALA A 45 3.85 -23.34 17.63
CA ALA A 45 5.21 -23.18 17.11
C ALA A 45 5.68 -24.21 16.06
N ALA A 46 6.60 -23.80 15.18
CA ALA A 46 7.53 -24.70 14.50
C ALA A 46 8.89 -24.03 14.25
N THR A 47 9.94 -24.66 14.78
CA THR A 47 11.37 -24.36 14.66
C THR A 47 11.94 -25.03 13.40
N LEU A 48 12.82 -24.37 12.65
CA LEU A 48 13.93 -25.04 11.95
C LEU A 48 15.03 -24.04 11.50
N THR A 49 16.25 -24.56 11.36
CA THR A 49 17.53 -23.87 11.55
C THR A 49 18.35 -23.70 10.25
N THR A 50 19.07 -22.57 10.16
CA THR A 50 20.37 -22.27 9.50
C THR A 50 20.57 -22.37 7.96
N VAL A 51 20.71 -21.19 7.32
CA VAL A 51 21.81 -20.76 6.40
C VAL A 51 22.05 -19.24 6.66
N GLY A 52 23.27 -18.70 6.47
CA GLY A 52 23.73 -17.35 6.89
C GLY A 52 22.83 -16.13 6.53
N PRO A 53 23.06 -14.94 7.14
CA PRO A 53 21.98 -14.03 7.52
C PRO A 53 21.32 -13.37 6.29
N ALA A 54 20.14 -13.86 5.94
CA ALA A 54 19.16 -13.08 5.20
C ALA A 54 18.85 -11.80 6.00
N PRO A 55 18.82 -10.59 5.40
CA PRO A 55 18.34 -9.40 6.08
C PRO A 55 16.82 -9.49 6.17
N GLY A 56 16.36 -10.29 7.13
CA GLY A 56 14.99 -10.41 7.62
C GLY A 56 14.97 -10.54 9.15
N ASN A 57 16.13 -10.44 9.81
CA ASN A 57 16.26 -10.49 11.27
C ASN A 57 16.77 -9.14 11.82
N ALA A 58 16.42 -8.87 13.09
CA ALA A 58 16.72 -7.60 13.75
C ALA A 58 18.22 -7.24 13.77
N LEU A 59 19.12 -8.23 13.70
CA LEU A 59 20.56 -8.02 13.69
C LEU A 59 21.03 -7.37 12.37
N GLY A 60 20.56 -7.85 11.22
CA GLY A 60 20.87 -7.27 9.92
C GLY A 60 20.36 -5.83 9.79
N LEU A 61 19.14 -5.57 10.25
CA LEU A 61 18.55 -4.22 10.25
C LEU A 61 19.30 -3.27 11.17
N ARG A 62 19.72 -3.74 12.35
CA ARG A 62 20.53 -2.95 13.27
C ARG A 62 21.86 -2.56 12.63
N ALA A 63 22.53 -3.48 11.93
CA ALA A 63 23.78 -3.18 11.23
C ALA A 63 23.56 -2.19 10.08
N ALA A 64 22.52 -2.36 9.26
CA ALA A 64 22.19 -1.45 8.16
C ALA A 64 21.87 -0.03 8.65
N LEU A 65 21.07 0.10 9.72
CA LEU A 65 20.78 1.39 10.35
C LEU A 65 22.06 2.02 10.91
N ALA A 66 22.90 1.25 11.60
CA ALA A 66 24.15 1.76 12.16
C ALA A 66 25.11 2.29 11.09
N GLN A 67 25.19 1.64 9.92
CA GLN A 67 25.97 2.13 8.77
C GLN A 67 25.44 3.47 8.24
N ALA A 68 24.13 3.71 8.35
CA ALA A 68 23.51 4.99 8.00
C ALA A 68 23.55 6.03 9.15
N GLY A 69 24.22 5.74 10.27
CA GLY A 69 24.24 6.60 11.45
C GLY A 69 22.90 6.69 12.19
N LEU A 70 22.03 5.70 11.98
CA LEU A 70 20.68 5.60 12.56
C LEU A 70 20.62 4.49 13.61
N THR A 71 19.57 4.51 14.44
CA THR A 71 19.41 3.57 15.55
C THR A 71 18.09 2.80 15.41
N LEU A 72 18.15 1.48 15.55
CA LEU A 72 16.95 0.65 15.60
C LEU A 72 16.09 1.03 16.82
N GLY A 73 14.82 1.34 16.58
CA GLY A 73 13.90 1.80 17.63
C GLY A 73 13.85 3.33 17.80
N ALA A 74 14.71 4.10 17.13
CA ALA A 74 14.55 5.55 17.04
C ALA A 74 13.24 5.89 16.29
N PRO A 75 12.57 7.02 16.60
CA PRO A 75 11.30 7.35 15.98
C PRO A 75 11.33 7.31 14.46
N ILE A 76 10.31 6.70 13.86
CA ILE A 76 10.16 6.63 12.41
C ILE A 76 8.92 7.35 11.91
N TYR A 77 8.96 7.68 10.63
CA TYR A 77 7.91 8.36 9.88
C TYR A 77 7.85 7.76 8.48
N LEU A 78 6.64 7.44 8.01
CA LEU A 78 6.43 6.85 6.69
C LEU A 78 5.79 7.86 5.75
N ARG A 79 6.30 7.94 4.52
CA ARG A 79 5.62 8.61 3.42
C ARG A 79 5.28 7.61 2.34
N VAL A 80 4.06 7.65 1.85
CA VAL A 80 3.61 6.87 0.71
C VAL A 80 3.34 7.82 -0.43
N PHE A 81 3.88 7.49 -1.60
CA PHE A 81 3.59 8.20 -2.83
C PHE A 81 2.90 7.23 -3.78
N LYS A 82 1.75 7.65 -4.28
CA LYS A 82 1.16 7.04 -5.46
C LYS A 82 1.76 7.69 -6.71
N SER A 83 1.39 7.17 -7.87
CA SER A 83 1.65 7.77 -9.17
C SER A 83 0.71 7.12 -10.18
N ASN A 84 0.27 7.90 -11.16
CA ASN A 84 -0.43 7.40 -12.34
C ASN A 84 0.50 7.34 -13.58
N GLY A 85 1.79 7.61 -13.39
CA GLY A 85 2.83 7.57 -14.42
C GLY A 85 2.98 8.85 -15.25
N GLN A 86 2.23 9.92 -14.93
CA GLN A 86 2.43 11.24 -15.53
C GLN A 86 3.51 12.05 -14.80
N GLU A 87 3.68 11.80 -13.50
CA GLU A 87 4.73 12.41 -12.70
C GLU A 87 6.05 11.73 -13.05
N GLY A 88 7.08 12.48 -13.41
CA GLY A 88 8.39 11.91 -13.74
C GLY A 88 9.01 11.27 -12.49
N ALA A 89 8.72 9.99 -12.23
CA ALA A 89 8.86 9.50 -10.87
C ALA A 89 10.31 9.32 -10.41
N LEU A 90 11.34 9.30 -11.27
CA LEU A 90 12.69 8.92 -10.83
C LEU A 90 13.83 9.60 -11.63
N ARG A 91 14.30 10.76 -11.15
CA ARG A 91 15.75 11.02 -10.92
C ARG A 91 16.19 10.50 -9.54
N ILE A 92 15.33 9.71 -8.94
CA ILE A 92 15.39 9.15 -7.60
C ILE A 92 15.89 7.71 -7.79
N ILE A 93 16.71 7.17 -6.88
CA ILE A 93 17.52 5.94 -7.05
C ILE A 93 18.88 6.21 -7.72
N SER A 94 19.78 6.86 -7.00
CA SER A 94 21.23 6.73 -7.28
C SER A 94 22.07 6.49 -6.03
N SER A 95 21.49 6.04 -4.91
CA SER A 95 22.30 5.77 -3.71
C SER A 95 21.78 4.71 -2.73
N VAL A 96 20.93 3.76 -3.15
CA VAL A 96 20.71 2.53 -2.36
C VAL A 96 20.95 1.33 -3.27
N GLN A 97 22.01 0.64 -2.94
CA GLN A 97 22.71 -0.36 -3.73
C GLN A 97 21.98 -1.71 -3.69
N ARG A 98 20.90 -1.81 -4.46
CA ARG A 98 20.36 -3.09 -4.94
C ARG A 98 19.70 -2.85 -6.29
N ASP A 99 20.05 -3.68 -7.26
CA ASP A 99 19.91 -3.55 -8.73
C ASP A 99 18.47 -3.49 -9.28
N TRP A 100 17.62 -2.64 -8.73
CA TRP A 100 16.44 -2.15 -9.42
C TRP A 100 16.81 -0.81 -10.07
N GLU A 101 17.59 -0.87 -11.16
CA GLU A 101 17.41 0.11 -12.23
C GLU A 101 15.98 -0.08 -12.73
N GLU A 102 15.02 0.51 -12.01
CA GLU A 102 13.63 0.50 -12.41
C GLU A 102 13.57 1.18 -13.77
N VAL A 103 13.36 0.38 -14.81
CA VAL A 103 12.90 0.86 -16.11
C VAL A 103 11.67 1.71 -15.83
N TRP A 104 11.83 3.02 -15.94
CA TRP A 104 10.72 3.95 -15.92
C TRP A 104 9.87 3.64 -17.14
N ILE A 105 8.67 3.11 -16.91
CA ILE A 105 7.67 2.91 -17.96
C ILE A 105 6.67 4.06 -17.80
N PRO A 106 6.68 5.06 -18.69
CA PRO A 106 5.71 6.15 -18.65
C PRO A 106 4.29 5.62 -18.58
N ASN A 107 3.42 6.30 -17.83
CA ASN A 107 2.00 5.93 -17.62
C ASN A 107 1.78 4.60 -16.88
N LEU A 108 2.82 4.04 -16.24
CA LEU A 108 2.64 2.91 -15.34
C LEU A 108 2.26 3.40 -13.94
N LYS A 109 1.08 2.98 -13.49
CA LYS A 109 0.61 3.22 -12.12
C LYS A 109 1.53 2.51 -11.12
N ARG A 110 2.12 3.27 -10.19
CA ARG A 110 3.06 2.77 -9.16
C ARG A 110 2.81 3.42 -7.81
N ALA A 111 3.32 2.79 -6.76
CA ALA A 111 3.44 3.43 -5.46
C ALA A 111 4.71 2.95 -4.75
N TRP A 112 5.20 3.74 -3.79
CA TRP A 112 6.32 3.37 -2.94
C TRP A 112 6.17 3.98 -1.56
N VAL A 113 6.85 3.37 -0.60
CA VAL A 113 6.95 3.84 0.79
C VAL A 113 8.37 4.32 1.05
N GLU A 114 8.52 5.55 1.52
CA GLU A 114 9.75 6.04 2.12
C GLU A 114 9.70 5.86 3.63
N LEU A 115 10.71 5.19 4.19
CA LEU A 115 10.90 5.09 5.63
C LEU A 115 11.99 6.06 6.07
N TRP A 116 11.59 6.98 6.91
CA TRP A 116 12.44 8.00 7.51
C TRP A 116 12.66 7.70 8.98
N VAL A 117 13.90 7.81 9.44
CA VAL A 117 14.29 7.54 10.84
C VAL A 117 14.87 8.81 11.43
N GLN A 118 14.47 9.15 12.65
CA GLN A 118 15.00 10.29 13.38
C GLN A 118 16.48 10.08 13.72
N GLY A 119 17.32 11.03 13.32
CA GLY A 119 18.71 11.14 13.72
C GLY A 119 18.87 11.67 15.15
N LYS A 120 20.11 11.74 15.62
CA LYS A 120 20.43 12.27 16.97
C LYS A 120 20.13 13.76 17.11
N GLU A 121 20.18 14.47 15.99
CA GLU A 121 19.92 15.89 15.82
C GLU A 121 18.43 16.25 15.71
N GLY A 122 17.53 15.28 15.85
CA GLY A 122 16.07 15.50 15.77
C GLY A 122 15.52 15.49 14.34
N SER A 123 16.34 15.78 13.33
CA SER A 123 15.97 15.67 11.90
C SER A 123 15.89 14.21 11.44
N TYR A 124 15.01 13.94 10.48
CA TYR A 124 14.79 12.61 9.93
C TYR A 124 15.63 12.39 8.67
N LYS A 125 16.24 11.21 8.58
CA LYS A 125 17.00 10.76 7.41
C LYS A 125 16.27 9.63 6.71
N LEU A 126 16.28 9.67 5.39
CA LEU A 126 15.75 8.58 4.57
C LEU A 126 16.63 7.35 4.81
N PHE A 127 16.03 6.29 5.34
CA PHE A 127 16.71 5.01 5.48
C PHE A 127 16.54 4.17 4.22
N LYS A 128 15.29 3.99 3.77
CA LYS A 128 14.98 3.10 2.66
C LYS A 128 13.70 3.48 1.94
N ARG A 129 13.62 3.10 0.66
CA ARG A 129 12.39 3.06 -0.12
C ARG A 129 11.97 1.61 -0.35
N TYR A 130 10.69 1.34 -0.20
CA TYR A 130 10.08 0.05 -0.48
C TYR A 130 9.09 0.21 -1.62
N VAL A 131 9.14 -0.69 -2.59
CA VAL A 131 8.20 -0.69 -3.71
C VAL A 131 6.88 -1.27 -3.23
N VAL A 132 5.77 -0.59 -3.55
CA VAL A 132 4.43 -1.17 -3.37
C VAL A 132 4.11 -1.97 -4.62
N CYS A 133 3.98 -3.29 -4.47
CA CYS A 133 3.69 -4.18 -5.58
C CYS A 133 2.36 -3.87 -6.25
N THR A 134 1.31 -3.61 -5.46
CA THR A 134 0.03 -3.14 -5.99
C THR A 134 -0.75 -2.30 -4.99
N TYR A 135 -1.54 -1.37 -5.54
CA TYR A 135 -2.60 -0.65 -4.85
C TYR A 135 -3.76 -0.44 -5.82
N THR A 136 -4.99 -0.34 -5.30
CA THR A 136 -6.18 -0.13 -6.13
C THR A 136 -6.65 1.33 -6.13
N GLY A 137 -7.45 1.71 -7.12
CA GLY A 137 -8.02 3.05 -7.24
C GLY A 137 -7.23 4.00 -8.14
N ASN A 138 -7.60 5.27 -8.16
CA ASN A 138 -6.90 6.33 -8.89
C ASN A 138 -6.21 7.29 -7.91
N LEU A 139 -5.67 8.40 -8.40
CA LEU A 139 -5.31 9.51 -7.53
C LEU A 139 -6.59 10.13 -6.96
N GLY A 140 -6.57 10.44 -5.66
CA GLY A 140 -7.71 10.92 -4.89
C GLY A 140 -7.90 10.18 -3.56
N PRO A 141 -8.69 10.75 -2.65
CA PRO A 141 -9.03 10.15 -1.37
C PRO A 141 -9.99 8.97 -1.55
N LYS A 142 -9.92 8.01 -0.61
CA LYS A 142 -10.94 6.98 -0.43
C LYS A 142 -12.19 7.62 0.17
N ARG A 143 -13.39 7.26 -0.32
CA ARG A 143 -14.66 7.86 0.14
C ARG A 143 -15.68 6.83 0.61
N TYR A 144 -15.63 5.61 0.09
CA TYR A 144 -16.63 4.60 0.41
C TYR A 144 -16.01 3.23 0.69
N GLU A 145 -16.70 2.45 1.50
CA GLU A 145 -16.42 1.02 1.62
C GLU A 145 -16.51 0.32 0.26
N ALA A 146 -15.62 -0.66 0.03
CA ALA A 146 -15.54 -1.41 -1.23
C ALA A 146 -15.35 -0.59 -2.54
N ASP A 147 -15.03 0.72 -2.48
CA ASP A 147 -14.72 1.55 -3.66
C ASP A 147 -13.39 1.19 -4.35
N LYS A 148 -12.66 0.22 -3.81
CA LYS A 148 -11.32 -0.23 -4.27
C LYS A 148 -10.35 0.94 -4.43
N GLN A 149 -10.43 1.92 -3.54
CA GLN A 149 -9.59 3.11 -3.55
C GLN A 149 -8.61 3.06 -2.37
N ALA A 150 -7.31 3.13 -2.65
CA ALA A 150 -6.34 3.42 -1.60
C ALA A 150 -6.49 4.88 -1.14
N PRO A 151 -6.46 5.18 0.16
CA PRO A 151 -6.67 6.54 0.67
C PRO A 151 -5.51 7.48 0.32
N GLU A 152 -5.74 8.77 0.56
CA GLU A 152 -4.73 9.84 0.62
C GLU A 152 -4.99 10.62 1.91
N GLY A 153 -3.95 11.25 2.49
CA GLY A 153 -4.06 11.98 3.75
C GLY A 153 -3.10 11.49 4.83
N PHE A 154 -3.44 11.77 6.08
CA PHE A 154 -2.56 11.61 7.22
C PHE A 154 -3.10 10.56 8.19
N TYR A 155 -2.32 9.51 8.40
CA TYR A 155 -2.71 8.30 9.12
C TYR A 155 -1.65 7.94 10.15
N ALA A 156 -1.89 6.91 10.96
CA ALA A 156 -0.89 6.44 11.90
C ALA A 156 -1.07 4.96 12.23
N ILE A 157 0.01 4.20 12.09
CA ILE A 157 0.04 2.81 12.55
C ILE A 157 0.16 2.86 14.07
N GLN A 158 -0.83 2.27 14.73
CA GLN A 158 -0.83 2.10 16.18
C GLN A 158 -0.33 0.71 16.54
N ARG A 159 0.21 0.53 17.76
CA ARG A 159 0.69 -0.77 18.23
C ARG A 159 -0.34 -1.89 18.06
N HIS A 160 -1.63 -1.61 18.30
CA HIS A 160 -2.70 -2.60 18.15
C HIS A 160 -3.07 -2.91 16.69
N GLY A 161 -2.63 -2.07 15.74
CA GLY A 161 -2.79 -2.30 14.31
C GLY A 161 -1.78 -3.29 13.72
N MET A 162 -0.80 -3.74 14.52
CA MET A 162 0.19 -4.74 14.12
C MET A 162 -0.39 -6.16 14.23
N ASN A 163 -0.37 -6.92 13.14
CA ASN A 163 -0.81 -8.31 13.09
C ASN A 163 0.27 -9.21 12.48
N ALA A 164 0.95 -10.00 13.31
CA ALA A 164 1.96 -10.95 12.84
C ALA A 164 1.36 -12.16 12.10
N ASN A 165 0.11 -12.52 12.40
CA ASN A 165 -0.56 -13.74 11.94
C ASN A 165 -1.60 -13.45 10.84
N SER A 166 -1.34 -12.43 10.03
CA SER A 166 -2.20 -12.06 8.91
C SER A 166 -2.25 -13.17 7.87
N MET A 167 -3.43 -13.44 7.34
CA MET A 167 -3.60 -14.37 6.21
C MET A 167 -2.93 -13.88 4.92
N TYR A 168 -2.52 -12.60 4.87
CA TYR A 168 -1.81 -11.97 3.75
C TYR A 168 -0.31 -11.78 4.01
N TYR A 169 0.25 -12.55 4.94
CA TYR A 169 1.64 -12.45 5.43
C TYR A 169 1.94 -11.11 6.11
N ARG A 170 1.80 -11.08 7.44
CA ARG A 170 1.87 -9.89 8.32
C ARG A 170 0.97 -8.72 7.86
N SER A 171 0.48 -7.91 8.78
CA SER A 171 -0.18 -6.68 8.38
C SER A 171 -0.04 -5.57 9.42
N MET A 172 -0.15 -4.33 8.94
CA MET A 172 -0.10 -3.12 9.76
C MET A 172 -1.22 -2.19 9.31
N ASP A 173 -2.24 -2.03 10.15
CA ASP A 173 -3.37 -1.13 9.90
C ASP A 173 -2.92 0.33 10.02
N ILE A 174 -3.23 1.15 9.02
CA ILE A 174 -2.84 2.57 9.00
C ILE A 174 -3.80 3.44 9.82
N GLY A 175 -4.97 2.92 10.22
CA GLY A 175 -5.97 3.67 10.98
C GLY A 175 -6.93 4.49 10.11
N TYR A 176 -7.22 4.05 8.88
CA TYR A 176 -8.33 4.60 8.09
C TYR A 176 -9.68 4.10 8.62
N PRO A 177 -10.72 4.93 8.71
CA PRO A 177 -10.74 6.38 8.40
C PRO A 177 -10.13 7.21 9.54
N ASN A 178 -9.45 8.30 9.21
CA ASN A 178 -8.98 9.28 10.19
C ASN A 178 -10.10 10.28 10.57
N ALA A 179 -9.77 11.32 11.35
CA ALA A 179 -10.75 12.33 11.75
C ALA A 179 -11.32 13.15 10.58
N TYR A 180 -10.49 13.49 9.59
CA TYR A 180 -10.91 14.18 8.37
C TYR A 180 -11.87 13.30 7.58
N ASP A 181 -11.50 12.04 7.31
CA ASP A 181 -12.31 11.09 6.56
C ASP A 181 -13.71 10.93 7.19
N ARG A 182 -13.78 10.80 8.52
CA ARG A 182 -15.05 10.71 9.26
C ARG A 182 -15.91 11.96 9.10
N LEU A 183 -15.33 13.16 9.19
CA LEU A 183 -16.06 14.42 8.98
C LEU A 183 -16.55 14.57 7.53
N GLN A 184 -15.80 13.99 6.59
CA GLN A 184 -16.18 13.87 5.19
C GLN A 184 -17.20 12.74 4.92
N ARG A 185 -17.69 12.07 5.97
CA ARG A 185 -18.60 10.92 5.90
C ARG A 185 -18.06 9.75 5.09
N ALA A 186 -16.74 9.60 5.04
CA ALA A 186 -16.12 8.48 4.36
C ALA A 186 -16.38 7.18 5.14
N THR A 187 -16.61 6.09 4.42
CA THR A 187 -16.83 4.75 5.00
C THR A 187 -15.72 3.77 4.61
N GLY A 188 -15.79 2.55 5.16
CA GLY A 188 -14.76 1.52 5.05
C GLY A 188 -13.80 1.51 6.23
N SER A 189 -12.88 0.55 6.23
CA SER A 189 -11.90 0.34 7.31
C SER A 189 -10.73 -0.52 6.79
N HIS A 190 -9.82 -0.91 7.68
CA HIS A 190 -8.83 -1.97 7.44
C HIS A 190 -7.88 -1.75 6.24
N ILE A 191 -7.53 -0.49 5.97
CA ILE A 191 -6.46 -0.18 5.03
C ILE A 191 -5.13 -0.51 5.70
N LYS A 192 -4.37 -1.42 5.09
CA LYS A 192 -3.18 -2.00 5.70
C LYS A 192 -1.98 -1.95 4.76
N PHE A 193 -0.78 -1.99 5.35
CA PHE A 193 0.39 -2.59 4.69
C PHE A 193 0.38 -4.10 4.94
N HIS A 194 0.62 -4.92 3.93
CA HIS A 194 0.76 -6.38 4.08
C HIS A 194 1.65 -7.01 3.00
N GLY A 195 2.02 -8.28 3.17
CA GLY A 195 2.96 -8.99 2.30
C GLY A 195 2.40 -9.32 0.92
N MET A 196 1.45 -10.24 0.82
CA MET A 196 1.00 -10.78 -0.47
C MET A 196 0.58 -9.69 -1.47
N CYS A 197 0.99 -9.82 -2.74
CA CYS A 197 0.71 -8.83 -3.81
C CYS A 197 -0.74 -8.91 -4.34
N ILE A 198 -1.72 -8.67 -3.47
CA ILE A 198 -3.16 -8.64 -3.78
C ILE A 198 -3.78 -7.48 -2.99
N SER A 199 -4.50 -6.55 -3.63
CA SER A 199 -5.08 -5.38 -2.95
C SER A 199 -6.55 -5.15 -3.29
N GLY A 200 -7.35 -4.82 -2.29
CA GLY A 200 -8.69 -4.20 -2.40
C GLY A 200 -8.74 -2.75 -1.91
N GLY A 201 -7.58 -2.14 -1.63
CA GLY A 201 -7.43 -0.79 -1.06
C GLY A 201 -6.15 -0.60 -0.24
N CYS A 202 -5.50 -1.70 0.12
CA CYS A 202 -4.23 -1.78 0.84
C CYS A 202 -2.99 -1.45 -0.02
N PHE A 203 -1.85 -1.26 0.65
CA PHE A 203 -0.53 -1.15 0.03
C PHE A 203 0.25 -2.44 0.26
N THR A 204 0.54 -3.19 -0.80
CA THR A 204 1.15 -4.53 -0.69
C THR A 204 2.65 -4.48 -0.92
N MET A 205 3.44 -5.19 -0.12
CA MET A 205 4.90 -5.08 -0.08
C MET A 205 5.66 -6.31 -0.62
N GLY A 206 4.96 -7.37 -1.02
CA GLY A 206 5.56 -8.62 -1.51
C GLY A 206 5.93 -8.57 -2.98
N GLU A 207 6.67 -9.57 -3.44
CA GLU A 207 7.04 -9.69 -4.85
C GLU A 207 5.86 -10.14 -5.75
N PRO A 208 5.79 -9.68 -7.01
CA PRO A 208 4.86 -10.22 -7.99
C PRO A 208 5.09 -11.74 -8.18
N HIS A 209 4.05 -12.55 -7.96
CA HIS A 209 4.07 -14.01 -8.15
C HIS A 209 5.05 -14.80 -7.26
N GLY A 210 5.59 -14.19 -6.19
CA GLY A 210 6.52 -14.84 -5.27
C GLY A 210 5.99 -14.97 -3.84
N GLU A 211 6.62 -15.86 -3.08
CA GLU A 211 6.48 -15.97 -1.62
C GLU A 211 7.51 -15.10 -0.87
N ASP A 212 8.28 -14.27 -1.60
CA ASP A 212 9.23 -13.35 -0.99
C ASP A 212 8.48 -12.15 -0.39
N HIS A 213 8.68 -12.00 0.92
CA HIS A 213 8.09 -10.96 1.74
C HIS A 213 9.14 -10.15 2.48
N GLN A 214 10.40 -10.13 2.03
CA GLN A 214 11.51 -9.45 2.68
C GLN A 214 11.21 -7.97 3.00
N GLN A 215 10.63 -7.22 2.06
CA GLN A 215 10.26 -5.83 2.30
C GLN A 215 9.21 -5.69 3.42
N MET A 216 8.25 -6.62 3.47
CA MET A 216 7.23 -6.63 4.52
C MET A 216 7.83 -7.00 5.87
N ASP A 217 8.69 -8.02 5.94
CA ASP A 217 9.38 -8.43 7.16
C ASP A 217 10.24 -7.28 7.73
N GLU A 218 10.99 -6.61 6.86
CA GLU A 218 11.82 -5.48 7.26
C GLU A 218 10.98 -4.31 7.78
N LEU A 219 9.98 -3.87 7.01
CA LEU A 219 9.11 -2.78 7.41
C LEU A 219 8.36 -3.09 8.72
N TYR A 220 7.81 -4.31 8.83
CA TYR A 220 7.13 -4.78 10.05
C TYR A 220 8.06 -4.78 11.26
N THR A 221 9.30 -5.27 11.09
CA THR A 221 10.29 -5.33 12.17
C THR A 221 10.69 -3.93 12.64
N LEU A 222 10.87 -2.97 11.71
CA LEU A 222 11.20 -1.58 12.05
C LEU A 222 10.05 -0.91 12.83
N VAL A 223 8.81 -1.07 12.37
CA VAL A 223 7.62 -0.54 13.06
C VAL A 223 7.43 -1.19 14.44
N GLN A 224 7.64 -2.51 14.55
CA GLN A 224 7.59 -3.22 15.82
C GLN A 224 8.67 -2.71 16.80
N ALA A 225 9.88 -2.45 16.31
CA ALA A 225 10.99 -1.96 17.13
C ALA A 225 10.71 -0.58 17.73
N VAL A 226 10.15 0.36 16.96
CA VAL A 226 9.82 1.69 17.49
C VAL A 226 8.66 1.66 18.48
N HIS A 227 7.66 0.80 18.25
CA HIS A 227 6.58 0.62 19.22
C HIS A 227 7.14 0.07 20.53
N THR A 228 8.03 -0.91 20.46
CA THR A 228 8.73 -1.47 21.63
C THR A 228 9.58 -0.41 22.35
N SER A 229 10.13 0.54 21.61
CA SER A 229 10.98 1.63 22.12
C SER A 229 10.20 2.85 22.61
N GLY A 230 8.86 2.81 22.57
CA GLY A 230 7.99 3.83 23.18
C GLY A 230 7.25 4.75 22.21
N GLN A 231 7.53 4.70 20.90
CA GLN A 231 6.74 5.45 19.93
C GLN A 231 5.34 4.82 19.83
N THR A 232 4.31 5.48 20.36
CA THR A 232 2.95 4.91 20.44
C THR A 232 2.24 4.84 19.10
N GLN A 233 2.59 5.76 18.18
CA GLN A 233 2.03 5.87 16.85
C GLN A 233 3.13 6.18 15.83
N VAL A 234 3.15 5.45 14.72
CA VAL A 234 4.02 5.73 13.57
C VAL A 234 3.23 6.50 12.53
N PRO A 235 3.51 7.79 12.29
CA PRO A 235 2.76 8.57 11.31
C PRO A 235 3.01 8.08 9.89
N VAL A 236 1.95 8.02 9.09
CA VAL A 236 1.93 7.59 7.69
C VAL A 236 1.26 8.68 6.86
N HIS A 237 2.03 9.38 6.04
CA HIS A 237 1.52 10.41 5.15
C HIS A 237 1.41 9.85 3.74
N ILE A 238 0.21 9.85 3.17
CA ILE A 238 -0.07 9.28 1.85
C ILE A 238 -0.43 10.41 0.89
N PHE A 239 0.43 10.60 -0.11
CA PHE A 239 0.30 11.64 -1.12
C PHE A 239 -0.06 11.05 -2.49
N PRO A 240 -0.78 11.80 -3.35
CA PRO A 240 -1.11 11.36 -4.71
C PRO A 240 0.15 11.16 -5.57
N PHE A 241 1.21 11.90 -5.28
CA PHE A 241 2.52 11.89 -5.93
C PHE A 241 3.48 12.76 -5.10
N PRO A 242 4.80 12.77 -5.38
CA PRO A 242 5.70 13.77 -4.81
C PRO A 242 5.21 15.18 -5.16
N MET A 243 4.72 15.96 -4.20
CA MET A 243 3.94 17.18 -4.45
C MET A 243 4.81 18.41 -4.80
N THR A 244 5.79 18.21 -5.70
CA THR A 244 6.58 19.30 -6.27
C THR A 244 5.70 20.25 -7.07
N GLN A 245 6.20 21.46 -7.32
CA GLN A 245 5.43 22.45 -8.09
C GLN A 245 5.10 21.94 -9.49
N GLU A 246 6.03 21.21 -10.12
CA GLU A 246 5.87 20.61 -11.45
C GLU A 246 4.77 19.55 -11.44
N ASN A 247 4.80 18.61 -10.47
CA ASN A 247 3.77 17.57 -10.39
C ASN A 247 2.40 18.16 -10.06
N MET A 248 2.32 19.15 -9.16
CA MET A 248 1.06 19.87 -8.92
C MET A 248 0.53 20.55 -10.18
N ALA A 249 1.43 21.11 -11.02
CA ALA A 249 1.05 21.74 -12.29
C ALA A 249 0.50 20.74 -13.31
N LEU A 250 1.00 19.50 -13.33
CA LEU A 250 0.50 18.43 -14.21
C LEU A 250 -0.96 18.07 -13.92
N HIS A 251 -1.44 18.28 -12.69
CA HIS A 251 -2.79 17.89 -12.29
C HIS A 251 -3.73 19.05 -11.95
N LEU A 252 -3.46 20.28 -12.42
CA LEU A 252 -4.26 21.48 -12.11
C LEU A 252 -5.77 21.34 -12.40
N ASN A 253 -6.16 20.48 -13.33
CA ASN A 253 -7.56 20.24 -13.71
C ASN A 253 -8.20 19.08 -12.95
N SER A 254 -7.51 18.46 -11.98
CA SER A 254 -8.07 17.39 -11.17
C SER A 254 -9.17 17.91 -10.25
N SER A 255 -10.26 17.15 -10.12
CA SER A 255 -11.31 17.42 -9.14
C SER A 255 -10.82 17.36 -7.70
N TRP A 256 -9.67 16.70 -7.47
CA TRP A 256 -9.05 16.57 -6.15
C TRP A 256 -8.06 17.70 -5.81
N MET A 257 -7.86 18.67 -6.71
CA MET A 257 -6.96 19.80 -6.44
C MET A 257 -7.23 20.53 -5.12
N PRO A 258 -8.50 20.84 -4.73
CA PRO A 258 -8.75 21.46 -3.42
C PRO A 258 -8.25 20.61 -2.25
N PHE A 259 -8.43 19.29 -2.33
CA PHE A 259 -7.96 18.35 -1.33
C PHE A 259 -6.43 18.27 -1.30
N TRP A 260 -5.78 18.20 -2.46
CA TRP A 260 -4.32 18.16 -2.55
C TRP A 260 -3.67 19.47 -2.09
N THR A 261 -4.30 20.62 -2.33
CA THR A 261 -3.84 21.89 -1.75
C THR A 261 -3.84 21.86 -0.23
N MET A 262 -4.78 21.14 0.41
CA MET A 262 -4.74 20.92 1.86
C MET A 262 -3.61 19.98 2.31
N LEU A 263 -3.19 19.01 1.48
CA LEU A 263 -2.08 18.10 1.83
C LEU A 263 -0.70 18.76 1.65
N LYS A 264 -0.57 19.65 0.66
CA LYS A 264 0.70 20.21 0.21
C LYS A 264 1.55 20.83 1.32
N PRO A 265 1.02 21.60 2.29
CA PRO A 265 1.83 22.17 3.36
C PRO A 265 2.60 21.13 4.17
N ALA A 266 2.04 19.92 4.38
CA ALA A 266 2.74 18.87 5.10
C ALA A 266 3.92 18.31 4.30
N TYR A 267 3.76 18.19 2.97
CA TYR A 267 4.85 17.82 2.09
C TYR A 267 5.97 18.88 2.13
N ASP A 268 5.60 20.16 1.97
CA ASP A 268 6.54 21.27 1.91
C ASP A 268 7.32 21.48 3.22
N PHE A 269 6.65 21.42 4.37
CA PHE A 269 7.32 21.51 5.67
C PHE A 269 8.32 20.36 5.88
N PHE A 270 7.96 19.14 5.51
CA PHE A 270 8.87 18.02 5.65
C PHE A 270 10.09 18.13 4.72
N GLU A 271 9.90 18.58 3.47
CA GLU A 271 11.02 18.77 2.54
C GLU A 271 12.00 19.85 3.01
N ARG A 272 11.49 20.91 3.64
CA ARG A 272 12.30 22.01 4.19
C ARG A 272 13.01 21.62 5.49
N ASP A 273 12.26 21.06 6.44
CA ASP A 273 12.71 20.95 7.84
C ASP A 273 13.23 19.55 8.18
N ARG A 274 12.87 18.53 7.38
CA ARG A 274 13.13 17.10 7.68
C ARG A 274 12.58 16.68 9.05
N VAL A 275 11.52 17.33 9.51
CA VAL A 275 10.77 16.95 10.72
C VAL A 275 9.31 16.76 10.31
N PRO A 276 8.66 15.64 10.69
CA PRO A 276 7.25 15.42 10.39
C PRO A 276 6.40 16.61 10.87
N PRO A 277 5.55 17.18 10.00
CA PRO A 277 4.72 18.31 10.38
C PRO A 277 3.64 17.87 11.36
N GLN A 278 3.13 18.83 12.13
CA GLN A 278 1.97 18.59 12.97
C GLN A 278 0.71 18.72 12.12
N VAL A 279 -0.19 17.74 12.24
CA VAL A 279 -1.44 17.67 11.48
C VAL A 279 -2.60 17.63 12.46
N GLN A 280 -3.56 18.53 12.26
CA GLN A 280 -4.82 18.56 12.99
C GLN A 280 -5.99 18.61 12.00
N VAL A 281 -7.18 18.29 12.47
CA VAL A 281 -8.41 18.44 11.71
C VAL A 281 -9.32 19.42 12.44
N ILE A 282 -9.57 20.57 11.83
CA ILE A 282 -10.39 21.65 12.39
C ILE A 282 -11.48 21.97 11.38
N ASN A 283 -12.75 21.98 11.82
CA ASN A 283 -13.90 22.27 10.97
C ASN A 283 -13.98 21.44 9.67
N GLY A 284 -13.48 20.20 9.70
CA GLY A 284 -13.50 19.31 8.54
C GLY A 284 -12.34 19.48 7.55
N GLU A 285 -11.35 20.32 7.88
CA GLU A 285 -10.19 20.59 7.04
C GLU A 285 -8.89 20.23 7.77
N TYR A 286 -7.84 19.90 7.00
CA TYR A 286 -6.51 19.74 7.58
C TYR A 286 -5.90 21.09 7.91
N VAL A 287 -5.43 21.23 9.14
CA VAL A 287 -4.63 22.37 9.61
C VAL A 287 -3.24 21.85 9.92
N ILE A 288 -2.25 22.35 9.19
CA ILE A 288 -0.88 21.84 9.20
C ILE A 288 0.06 22.94 9.67
N SER A 289 0.92 22.61 10.63
CA SER A 289 2.00 23.47 11.09
C SER A 289 3.36 22.76 10.99
N PRO A 290 4.49 23.50 10.98
CA PRO A 290 5.81 22.90 11.00
C PRO A 290 5.98 21.92 12.17
N GLY A 291 6.82 20.91 11.97
CA GLY A 291 7.21 19.99 13.03
C GLY A 291 7.99 20.71 14.13
N SER A 292 7.90 20.21 15.36
CA SER A 292 8.75 20.66 16.46
C SER A 292 9.89 19.66 16.66
N MET A 293 11.11 20.17 16.82
CA MET A 293 12.29 19.37 17.21
C MET A 293 12.28 19.07 18.69
#